data_AF-A0A8J3JMC7-F1
#
_entry.id   AF-A0A8J3JMC7-F1
#
_cell.length_a   1.000
_cell.length_b   1.000
_cell.length_c   1.000
_cell.angle_alpha   90.00
_cell.angle_beta   90.00
_cell.angle_gamma   90.00
#
_symmetry.space_group_name_H-M   'P 1'
#
loop_
_entity.id
_entity.type
_entity.pdbx_description
1 polymer ?
#
loop_
_entity_poly.entity_id
_entity_poly.type
_entity_poly.pdbx_seq_one_letter_code
_entity_poly.pdbx_strand_id
1 'polypeptide(L)'
;MRAAVQVAVILLVNRAGDLLLQQRSSSSARFPGAWGVPGGHCEPGEAPEQTAVRELWEEAGLRPDGAVVLFERHVDAWTDGLIEHCFAAGTVAVQDDVIRDDGGAMIFVPAPEAVAGREFTPGTAEVLKRFLRSPEYARLAGGVPEPYDGDREDDERFAGWDYLGDRYVCPLADEHRTCHRRANLLLAQERADALRAMANDGHRCAFVRLMQWYVDGDRVDELHAIAAAGDDRATVTLYQYLQHRHRAADLETALGRYTESVPRLRIWLAAHIGGDPGRADEALELLSPLLDHDWYAQEARQVAYRIQVGAGRVPPPAGRKR
;
A
#
# COMPACT_ATOMS: atom_id res chain seq x y z
N MET A 1 2.32 -27.53 -16.77
CA MET A 1 1.21 -26.56 -16.80
C MET A 1 1.72 -25.27 -16.20
N ARG A 2 1.55 -24.11 -16.87
CA ARG A 2 1.83 -22.82 -16.24
C ARG A 2 0.82 -22.61 -15.12
N ALA A 3 1.28 -22.14 -13.96
CA ALA A 3 0.39 -21.76 -12.88
C ALA A 3 -0.49 -20.59 -13.37
N ALA A 4 -1.78 -20.63 -13.04
CA ALA A 4 -2.70 -19.53 -13.35
C ALA A 4 -2.20 -18.26 -12.65
N VAL A 5 -2.19 -17.15 -13.39
CA VAL A 5 -1.89 -15.83 -12.79
C VAL A 5 -3.06 -15.48 -11.88
N GLN A 6 -2.78 -15.05 -10.66
CA GLN A 6 -3.79 -14.64 -9.70
C GLN A 6 -3.64 -13.16 -9.40
N VAL A 7 -4.78 -12.47 -9.31
CA VAL A 7 -4.89 -11.06 -8.94
C VAL A 7 -5.93 -10.96 -7.83
N ALA A 8 -5.71 -10.08 -6.87
CA ALA A 8 -6.69 -9.74 -5.87
C ALA A 8 -6.96 -8.24 -5.86
N VAL A 9 -8.24 -7.89 -5.72
CA VAL A 9 -8.73 -6.51 -5.65
C VAL A 9 -9.68 -6.36 -4.46
N ILE A 10 -9.87 -5.13 -3.97
CA ILE A 10 -10.69 -4.85 -2.80
C ILE A 10 -11.72 -3.74 -3.00
N LEU A 11 -12.98 -4.05 -2.69
CA LEU A 11 -14.10 -3.13 -2.59
C LEU A 11 -14.18 -2.61 -1.17
N LEU A 12 -13.55 -1.46 -0.91
CA LEU A 12 -13.51 -0.85 0.43
C LEU A 12 -14.64 0.17 0.59
N VAL A 13 -15.45 -0.01 1.64
CA VAL A 13 -16.60 0.85 1.95
C VAL A 13 -16.37 1.59 3.27
N ASN A 14 -16.47 2.92 3.27
CA ASN A 14 -16.37 3.69 4.52
C ASN A 14 -17.71 3.75 5.27
N ARG A 15 -17.72 4.35 6.47
CA ARG A 15 -18.95 4.52 7.29
C ARG A 15 -20.05 5.38 6.67
N ALA A 16 -19.73 6.21 5.67
CA ALA A 16 -20.73 6.97 4.93
C ALA A 16 -21.39 6.13 3.81
N GLY A 17 -20.90 4.91 3.58
CA GLY A 17 -21.31 4.06 2.47
C GLY A 17 -20.61 4.40 1.15
N ASP A 18 -19.56 5.23 1.19
CA ASP A 18 -18.79 5.59 0.00
C ASP A 18 -17.79 4.48 -0.33
N LEU A 19 -17.52 4.30 -1.62
CA LEU A 19 -16.58 3.33 -2.17
C LEU A 19 -15.24 3.97 -2.48
N LEU A 20 -14.15 3.34 -2.05
CA LEU A 20 -12.80 3.74 -2.46
C LEU A 20 -12.56 3.34 -3.92
N LEU A 21 -12.34 4.32 -4.78
CA LEU A 21 -12.03 4.14 -6.19
C LEU A 21 -10.67 4.71 -6.53
N GLN A 22 -9.96 4.01 -7.41
CA GLN A 22 -8.65 4.38 -7.93
C GLN A 22 -8.75 4.81 -9.38
N GLN A 23 -8.12 5.92 -9.74
CA GLN A 23 -7.82 6.26 -11.12
C GLN A 23 -6.37 5.89 -11.41
N ARG A 24 -6.16 5.07 -12.44
CA ARG A 24 -4.83 4.63 -12.86
C ARG A 24 -4.02 5.80 -13.40
N SER A 25 -2.73 5.85 -13.08
CA SER A 25 -1.82 6.88 -13.59
C SER A 25 -1.85 6.95 -15.13
N SER A 26 -1.70 8.15 -15.69
CA SER A 26 -1.65 8.36 -17.14
C SER A 26 -0.44 7.68 -17.80
N SER A 27 0.58 7.34 -17.03
CA SER A 27 1.76 6.58 -17.48
C SER A 27 1.59 5.06 -17.37
N SER A 28 0.42 4.57 -16.93
CA SER A 28 0.15 3.14 -16.77
C SER A 28 0.23 2.38 -18.10
N ALA A 29 0.98 1.27 -18.12
CA ALA A 29 1.13 0.42 -19.30
C ALA A 29 -0.19 -0.23 -19.79
N ARG A 30 -1.21 -0.31 -18.92
CA ARG A 30 -2.55 -0.79 -19.25
C ARG A 30 -3.61 0.18 -18.72
N PHE A 31 -4.57 0.48 -19.59
CA PHE A 31 -5.75 1.32 -19.31
C PHE A 31 -5.38 2.64 -18.57
N PRO A 32 -4.52 3.48 -19.14
CA PRO A 32 -4.11 4.74 -18.51
C PRO A 32 -5.32 5.66 -18.29
N GLY A 33 -5.42 6.27 -17.11
CA GLY A 33 -6.53 7.16 -16.75
C GLY A 33 -7.87 6.46 -16.44
N ALA A 34 -7.97 5.14 -16.64
CA ALA A 34 -9.16 4.38 -16.31
C ALA A 34 -9.33 4.24 -14.79
N TRP A 35 -10.59 4.15 -14.37
CA TRP A 35 -10.99 3.92 -12.99
C TRP A 35 -11.03 2.43 -12.65
N GLY A 36 -10.77 2.12 -11.40
CA GLY A 36 -10.78 0.78 -10.85
C GLY A 36 -10.89 0.81 -9.34
N VAL A 37 -10.46 -0.28 -8.72
CA VAL A 37 -10.37 -0.45 -7.27
C VAL A 37 -8.94 -0.88 -6.92
N PRO A 38 -8.48 -0.65 -5.67
CA PRO A 38 -7.14 -1.05 -5.28
C PRO A 38 -6.93 -2.56 -5.46
N GLY A 39 -5.74 -2.93 -5.90
CA GLY A 39 -5.40 -4.33 -6.12
C GLY A 39 -4.28 -4.59 -7.12
N GLY A 40 -3.84 -5.84 -7.12
CA GLY A 40 -2.65 -6.25 -7.85
C GLY A 40 -2.43 -7.76 -7.86
N HIS A 41 -1.25 -8.16 -8.32
CA HIS A 41 -0.96 -9.58 -8.54
C HIS A 41 -0.66 -10.27 -7.21
N CYS A 42 -1.16 -11.48 -7.05
CA CYS A 42 -0.77 -12.32 -5.92
C CYS A 42 0.71 -12.68 -6.04
N GLU A 43 1.43 -12.47 -4.95
CA GLU A 43 2.81 -12.94 -4.83
C GLU A 43 2.84 -14.45 -4.58
N PRO A 44 3.88 -15.19 -4.99
CA PRO A 44 3.92 -16.63 -4.76
C PRO A 44 3.96 -16.99 -3.28
N GLY A 45 3.01 -17.86 -2.89
CA GLY A 45 2.80 -18.23 -1.48
C GLY A 45 1.83 -17.32 -0.74
N GLU A 46 1.48 -16.17 -1.32
CA GLU A 46 0.50 -15.23 -0.76
C GLU A 46 -0.93 -15.72 -1.05
N ALA A 47 -1.76 -15.75 -0.02
CA ALA A 47 -3.20 -15.98 -0.20
C ALA A 47 -3.82 -14.73 -0.86
N PRO A 48 -4.81 -14.87 -1.77
CA PRO A 48 -5.44 -13.72 -2.42
C PRO A 48 -6.02 -12.68 -1.44
N GLU A 49 -6.48 -13.11 -0.26
CA GLU A 49 -6.92 -12.23 0.81
C GLU A 49 -5.78 -11.33 1.33
N GLN A 50 -4.59 -11.90 1.52
CA GLN A 50 -3.40 -11.17 1.95
C GLN A 50 -2.96 -10.18 0.86
N THR A 51 -3.01 -10.59 -0.41
CA THR A 51 -2.74 -9.72 -1.56
C THR A 51 -3.65 -8.50 -1.55
N ALA A 52 -4.97 -8.67 -1.40
CA ALA A 52 -5.90 -7.54 -1.39
C ALA A 52 -5.62 -6.54 -0.24
N VAL A 53 -5.25 -7.04 0.94
CA VAL A 53 -4.89 -6.19 2.09
C VAL A 53 -3.55 -5.48 1.88
N ARG A 54 -2.55 -6.18 1.30
CA ARG A 54 -1.25 -5.61 0.95
C ARG A 54 -1.41 -4.52 -0.11
N GLU A 55 -2.11 -4.77 -1.20
CA GLU A 55 -2.28 -3.78 -2.28
C GLU A 55 -3.05 -2.54 -1.81
N LEU A 56 -4.11 -2.72 -0.99
CA LEU A 56 -4.79 -1.58 -0.36
C LEU A 56 -3.84 -0.74 0.50
N TRP A 57 -2.84 -1.38 1.10
CA TRP A 57 -1.80 -0.68 1.82
C TRP A 57 -0.94 0.18 0.92
N GLU A 58 -0.42 -0.45 -0.14
CA GLU A 58 0.65 0.09 -0.96
C GLU A 58 0.11 1.26 -1.77
N GLU A 59 -1.13 1.13 -2.24
CA GLU A 59 -1.75 2.11 -3.14
C GLU A 59 -2.53 3.23 -2.42
N ALA A 60 -3.00 2.98 -1.20
CA ALA A 60 -3.89 3.90 -0.48
C ALA A 60 -3.47 4.18 0.98
N GLY A 61 -2.47 3.48 1.53
CA GLY A 61 -2.09 3.60 2.93
C GLY A 61 -3.13 3.09 3.92
N LEU A 62 -4.16 2.38 3.45
CA LEU A 62 -5.32 1.98 4.24
C LEU A 62 -5.31 0.50 4.65
N ARG A 63 -6.19 0.16 5.59
CA ARG A 63 -6.51 -1.19 6.04
C ARG A 63 -8.02 -1.35 6.19
N PRO A 64 -8.56 -2.57 5.98
CA PRO A 64 -9.92 -2.87 6.38
C PRO A 64 -10.02 -2.94 7.91
N ASP A 65 -11.19 -2.59 8.48
CA ASP A 65 -11.43 -2.66 9.94
C ASP A 65 -11.69 -4.08 10.45
N GLY A 66 -11.80 -5.06 9.54
CA GLY A 66 -12.15 -6.42 9.87
C GLY A 66 -11.88 -7.37 8.70
N ALA A 67 -12.50 -8.55 8.77
CA ALA A 67 -12.28 -9.58 7.76
C ALA A 67 -12.64 -9.08 6.36
N VAL A 68 -11.73 -9.34 5.41
CA VAL A 68 -12.02 -9.23 3.98
C VAL A 68 -12.87 -10.44 3.58
N VAL A 69 -13.96 -10.19 2.87
CA VAL A 69 -14.89 -11.25 2.44
C VAL A 69 -14.78 -11.41 0.94
N LEU A 70 -14.53 -12.62 0.45
CA LEU A 70 -14.57 -12.90 -1.00
C LEU A 70 -15.98 -12.62 -1.52
N PHE A 71 -16.11 -11.58 -2.34
CA PHE A 71 -17.37 -11.17 -2.94
C PHE A 71 -17.61 -11.91 -4.27
N GLU A 72 -16.60 -11.90 -5.14
CA GLU A 72 -16.69 -12.59 -6.43
C GLU A 72 -15.30 -13.12 -6.84
N ARG A 73 -15.29 -14.25 -7.52
CA ARG A 73 -14.09 -14.80 -8.15
C ARG A 73 -14.35 -14.94 -9.64
N HIS A 74 -13.57 -14.23 -10.44
CA HIS A 74 -13.66 -14.28 -11.90
C HIS A 74 -12.50 -15.09 -12.47
N VAL A 75 -12.78 -15.86 -13.52
CA VAL A 75 -11.75 -16.55 -14.30
C VAL A 75 -11.87 -16.06 -15.73
N ASP A 76 -10.90 -15.28 -16.16
CA ASP A 76 -10.88 -14.76 -17.53
C ASP A 76 -10.42 -15.87 -18.49
N ALA A 77 -11.36 -16.32 -19.32
CA ALA A 77 -11.13 -17.34 -20.34
C ALA A 77 -10.27 -16.83 -21.52
N TRP A 78 -10.11 -15.50 -21.67
CA TRP A 78 -9.41 -14.86 -22.78
C TRP A 78 -7.94 -14.55 -22.49
N THR A 79 -7.53 -14.50 -21.21
CA THR A 79 -6.15 -14.19 -20.80
C THR A 79 -5.44 -15.37 -20.14
N ASP A 80 -5.42 -16.54 -20.80
CA ASP A 80 -4.70 -17.74 -20.33
C ASP A 80 -5.08 -18.18 -18.88
N GLY A 81 -6.32 -17.92 -18.45
CA GLY A 81 -6.84 -18.35 -17.15
C GLY A 81 -6.41 -17.48 -15.97
N LEU A 82 -6.32 -16.15 -16.17
CA LEU A 82 -6.20 -15.18 -15.07
C LEU A 82 -7.36 -15.38 -14.09
N ILE A 83 -7.05 -15.50 -12.81
CA ILE A 83 -8.04 -15.60 -11.74
C ILE A 83 -8.02 -14.28 -10.97
N GLU A 84 -9.11 -13.53 -11.03
CA GLU A 84 -9.29 -12.32 -10.24
C GLU A 84 -10.18 -12.63 -9.03
N HIS A 85 -9.66 -12.34 -7.84
CA HIS A 85 -10.37 -12.46 -6.57
C HIS A 85 -10.79 -11.08 -6.10
N CYS A 86 -12.08 -10.82 -6.06
CA CYS A 86 -12.64 -9.56 -5.62
C CYS A 86 -13.14 -9.70 -4.18
N PHE A 87 -12.47 -9.01 -3.26
CA PHE A 87 -12.82 -8.98 -1.85
C PHE A 87 -13.61 -7.71 -1.52
N ALA A 88 -14.38 -7.75 -0.43
CA ALA A 88 -15.10 -6.59 0.10
C ALA A 88 -14.82 -6.44 1.60
N ALA A 89 -14.69 -5.19 2.06
CA ALA A 89 -14.47 -4.89 3.46
C ALA A 89 -14.95 -3.48 3.84
N GLY A 90 -15.14 -3.26 5.14
CA GLY A 90 -15.47 -1.97 5.72
C GLY A 90 -14.24 -1.24 6.25
N THR A 91 -14.31 0.08 6.35
CA THR A 91 -13.28 0.91 6.98
C THR A 91 -13.87 2.12 7.72
N VAL A 92 -13.18 2.56 8.78
CA VAL A 92 -13.44 3.83 9.46
C VAL A 92 -12.76 5.01 8.75
N ALA A 93 -11.84 4.71 7.82
CA ALA A 93 -11.05 5.69 7.12
C ALA A 93 -11.93 6.67 6.33
N VAL A 94 -11.51 7.93 6.33
CA VAL A 94 -12.10 9.00 5.52
C VAL A 94 -11.14 9.40 4.40
N GLN A 95 -11.57 10.30 3.52
CA GLN A 95 -10.75 10.75 2.39
C GLN A 95 -9.36 11.28 2.81
N ASP A 96 -9.28 11.97 3.94
CA ASP A 96 -8.03 12.55 4.46
C ASP A 96 -7.03 11.49 4.95
N ASP A 97 -7.45 10.23 5.07
CA ASP A 97 -6.58 9.11 5.46
C ASP A 97 -5.93 8.42 4.25
N VAL A 98 -6.41 8.70 3.04
CA VAL A 98 -5.92 8.08 1.81
C VAL A 98 -4.56 8.67 1.44
N ILE A 99 -3.53 7.82 1.37
CA ILE A 99 -2.19 8.18 0.94
C ILE A 99 -1.93 7.52 -0.41
N ARG A 100 -1.72 8.30 -1.48
CA ARG A 100 -1.46 7.80 -2.84
C ARG A 100 -0.31 8.53 -3.51
N ASP A 101 0.47 7.80 -4.31
CA ASP A 101 1.79 8.26 -4.74
C ASP A 101 2.14 8.08 -6.24
N ASP A 102 1.22 7.63 -7.10
CA ASP A 102 1.48 7.34 -8.54
C ASP A 102 0.99 8.40 -9.56
N GLY A 103 0.45 9.52 -9.08
CA GLY A 103 -0.10 10.61 -9.90
C GLY A 103 -1.53 10.39 -10.44
N GLY A 104 -2.18 9.27 -10.10
CA GLY A 104 -3.62 9.07 -10.29
C GLY A 104 -4.44 9.46 -9.05
N ALA A 105 -5.75 9.60 -9.18
CA ALA A 105 -6.64 9.87 -8.04
C ALA A 105 -6.97 8.61 -7.23
N MET A 106 -7.19 8.73 -5.92
CA MET A 106 -7.81 7.70 -5.09
C MET A 106 -8.78 8.36 -4.12
N ILE A 107 -10.06 8.08 -4.32
CA ILE A 107 -11.12 8.83 -3.67
C ILE A 107 -12.26 7.93 -3.19
N PHE A 108 -12.80 8.26 -2.03
CA PHE A 108 -14.11 7.77 -1.61
C PHE A 108 -15.19 8.47 -2.43
N VAL A 109 -16.00 7.68 -3.12
CA VAL A 109 -17.09 8.16 -3.98
C VAL A 109 -18.42 7.66 -3.43
N PRO A 110 -19.43 8.55 -3.27
CA PRO A 110 -20.76 8.15 -2.89
C PRO A 110 -21.30 7.04 -3.79
N ALA A 111 -21.87 6.00 -3.20
CA ALA A 111 -22.35 4.84 -3.93
C ALA A 111 -23.28 5.14 -5.14
N PRO A 112 -24.20 6.13 -5.09
CA PRO A 112 -25.01 6.50 -6.26
C PRO A 112 -24.17 7.02 -7.45
N GLU A 113 -23.00 7.58 -7.17
CA GLU A 113 -22.10 8.19 -8.14
C GLU A 113 -20.93 7.26 -8.52
N ALA A 114 -20.68 6.21 -7.75
CA ALA A 114 -19.51 5.34 -7.88
C ALA A 114 -19.38 4.67 -9.25
N VAL A 115 -20.46 4.51 -10.01
CA VAL A 115 -20.45 3.92 -11.37
C VAL A 115 -20.81 4.92 -12.47
N ALA A 116 -21.14 6.16 -12.12
CA ALA A 116 -21.59 7.18 -13.07
C ALA A 116 -20.41 8.01 -13.61
N GLY A 117 -20.43 8.31 -14.91
CA GLY A 117 -19.54 9.29 -15.54
C GLY A 117 -18.04 8.95 -15.54
N ARG A 118 -17.67 7.68 -15.30
CA ARG A 118 -16.28 7.22 -15.23
C ARG A 118 -16.02 6.10 -16.22
N GLU A 119 -14.86 6.15 -16.85
CA GLU A 119 -14.36 5.08 -17.72
C GLU A 119 -13.59 4.08 -16.85
N PHE A 120 -14.06 2.83 -16.77
CA PHE A 120 -13.48 1.80 -15.90
C PHE A 120 -12.59 0.82 -16.67
N THR A 121 -11.69 0.16 -15.95
CA THR A 121 -11.05 -1.07 -16.43
C THR A 121 -12.11 -2.12 -16.80
N PRO A 122 -11.85 -2.97 -17.83
CA PRO A 122 -12.82 -3.96 -18.29
C PRO A 122 -13.37 -4.82 -17.15
N GLY A 123 -14.69 -5.00 -17.10
CA GLY A 123 -15.38 -5.81 -16.09
C GLY A 123 -15.62 -5.11 -14.74
N THR A 124 -14.81 -4.12 -14.36
CA THR A 124 -14.89 -3.47 -13.03
C THR A 124 -16.23 -2.76 -12.80
N ALA A 125 -16.74 -2.02 -13.79
CA ALA A 125 -18.04 -1.35 -13.66
C ALA A 125 -19.19 -2.34 -13.40
N GLU A 126 -19.13 -3.55 -13.98
CA GLU A 126 -20.17 -4.56 -13.79
C GLU A 126 -20.07 -5.23 -12.41
N VAL A 127 -18.85 -5.48 -11.92
CA VAL A 127 -18.62 -5.94 -10.53
C VAL A 127 -19.15 -4.91 -9.54
N LEU A 128 -18.84 -3.63 -9.72
CA LEU A 128 -19.33 -2.54 -8.86
C LEU A 128 -20.86 -2.45 -8.84
N LYS A 129 -21.52 -2.55 -10.01
CA LYS A 129 -22.99 -2.57 -10.09
C LYS A 129 -23.61 -3.76 -9.35
N ARG A 130 -22.98 -4.94 -9.40
CA ARG A 130 -23.42 -6.12 -8.65
C ARG A 130 -23.20 -5.92 -7.15
N PHE A 131 -22.02 -5.44 -6.76
CA PHE A 131 -21.68 -5.17 -5.37
C PHE A 131 -22.63 -4.16 -4.73
N LEU A 132 -22.88 -3.02 -5.36
CA LEU A 132 -23.78 -1.99 -4.83
C LEU A 132 -25.24 -2.45 -4.62
N ARG A 133 -25.63 -3.58 -5.23
CA ARG A 133 -26.96 -4.20 -5.06
C ARG A 133 -26.94 -5.41 -4.12
N SER A 134 -25.78 -5.77 -3.57
CA SER A 134 -25.61 -6.99 -2.79
C SER A 134 -25.97 -6.79 -1.31
N PRO A 135 -26.35 -7.88 -0.62
CA PRO A 135 -26.46 -7.88 0.84
C PRO A 135 -25.14 -7.53 1.53
N GLU A 136 -23.99 -7.86 0.93
CA GLU A 136 -22.66 -7.54 1.46
C GLU A 136 -22.45 -6.03 1.51
N TYR A 137 -22.74 -5.31 0.44
CA TYR A 137 -22.67 -3.85 0.44
C TYR A 137 -23.69 -3.25 1.43
N ALA A 138 -24.92 -3.75 1.46
CA ALA A 138 -25.92 -3.27 2.43
C ALA A 138 -25.48 -3.49 3.88
N ARG A 139 -24.74 -4.56 4.18
CA ARG A 139 -24.15 -4.84 5.50
C ARG A 139 -23.01 -3.88 5.83
N LEU A 140 -22.14 -3.60 4.86
CA LEU A 140 -20.99 -2.70 5.04
C LEU A 140 -21.42 -1.23 5.13
N ALA A 141 -22.38 -0.81 4.31
CA ALA A 141 -22.90 0.56 4.27
C ALA A 141 -24.00 0.84 5.31
N GLY A 142 -24.79 -0.18 5.67
CA GLY A 142 -25.90 -0.07 6.64
C GLY A 142 -25.55 -0.55 8.04
N GLY A 143 -24.42 -1.23 8.22
CA GLY A 143 -23.94 -1.63 9.53
C GLY A 143 -23.33 -0.43 10.26
N VAL A 144 -24.00 0.03 11.31
CA VAL A 144 -23.24 0.28 12.54
C VAL A 144 -22.77 -1.13 12.94
N PRO A 145 -21.48 -1.49 12.79
CA PRO A 145 -21.05 -2.81 13.24
C PRO A 145 -21.30 -2.86 14.75
N GLU A 146 -21.47 -4.06 15.31
CA GLU A 146 -21.18 -4.24 16.73
C GLU A 146 -19.89 -3.48 17.07
N PRO A 147 -19.85 -2.75 18.20
CA PRO A 147 -18.69 -1.95 18.54
C PRO A 147 -17.43 -2.77 18.29
N TYR A 148 -16.59 -2.26 17.40
CA TYR A 148 -15.26 -2.80 17.15
C TYR A 148 -14.60 -3.07 18.51
N ASP A 149 -14.46 -4.35 18.86
CA ASP A 149 -13.93 -4.87 20.14
C ASP A 149 -12.39 -4.73 20.23
N GLY A 150 -11.80 -3.86 19.40
CA GLY A 150 -10.38 -3.93 19.12
C GLY A 150 -10.04 -5.13 18.26
N ASP A 151 -8.83 -5.11 17.70
CA ASP A 151 -8.18 -6.35 17.30
C ASP A 151 -8.09 -7.21 18.56
N ARG A 152 -8.67 -8.42 18.57
CA ARG A 152 -8.35 -9.37 19.64
C ARG A 152 -6.89 -9.73 19.48
N GLU A 153 -6.05 -9.34 20.44
CA GLU A 153 -4.64 -9.74 20.54
C GLU A 153 -4.46 -11.28 20.47
N ASP A 154 -5.54 -12.00 20.74
CA ASP A 154 -5.70 -13.44 20.79
C ASP A 154 -6.35 -14.05 19.51
N ASP A 155 -6.48 -13.30 18.42
CA ASP A 155 -6.73 -13.89 17.10
C ASP A 155 -5.46 -14.61 16.59
N GLU A 156 -5.41 -15.92 16.82
CA GLU A 156 -4.28 -16.79 16.43
C GLU A 156 -3.86 -16.66 14.95
N ARG A 157 -4.72 -16.11 14.08
CA ARG A 157 -4.41 -15.85 12.66
C ARG A 157 -3.39 -14.73 12.46
N PHE A 158 -3.22 -13.84 13.43
CA PHE A 158 -2.34 -12.66 13.36
C PHE A 158 -1.25 -12.66 14.44
N ALA A 159 -1.10 -13.76 15.20
CA ALA A 159 -0.05 -13.90 16.20
C ALA A 159 1.35 -13.69 15.57
N GLY A 160 2.05 -12.63 15.99
CA GLY A 160 3.39 -12.26 15.53
C GLY A 160 3.46 -11.17 14.45
N TRP A 161 2.34 -10.55 14.07
CA TRP A 161 2.32 -9.43 13.12
C TRP A 161 1.92 -8.12 13.82
N ASP A 162 2.90 -7.26 14.11
CA ASP A 162 2.66 -5.87 14.53
C ASP A 162 3.20 -4.90 13.46
N TYR A 163 2.27 -4.14 12.88
CA TYR A 163 2.44 -3.18 11.80
C TYR A 163 3.28 -1.94 12.16
N LEU A 164 3.47 -1.66 13.45
CA LEU A 164 4.33 -0.60 13.96
C LEU A 164 5.34 -1.11 15.01
N GLY A 165 5.33 -2.43 15.24
CA GLY A 165 5.92 -3.05 16.42
C GLY A 165 5.20 -2.62 17.70
N ASP A 166 5.51 -3.30 18.82
CA ASP A 166 4.93 -3.06 20.16
C ASP A 166 5.08 -1.59 20.65
N ARG A 167 5.81 -0.77 19.89
CA ARG A 167 6.09 0.64 20.15
C ARG A 167 4.87 1.55 19.97
N TYR A 168 3.95 1.27 19.04
CA TYR A 168 2.83 2.18 18.79
C TYR A 168 1.46 1.50 18.90
N VAL A 169 0.84 1.63 20.07
CA VAL A 169 -0.46 1.03 20.42
C VAL A 169 -1.51 2.11 20.66
N CYS A 170 -2.75 1.88 20.21
CA CYS A 170 -3.91 2.64 20.69
C CYS A 170 -4.66 1.75 21.69
N PRO A 171 -4.43 1.89 23.00
CA PRO A 171 -4.73 0.85 23.99
C PRO A 171 -6.21 0.55 24.21
N LEU A 172 -7.15 1.37 23.70
CA LEU A 172 -8.60 1.15 23.83
C LEU A 172 -9.39 1.67 22.61
N ALA A 173 -10.49 1.00 22.25
CA ALA A 173 -11.33 1.33 21.09
C ALA A 173 -11.96 2.75 21.14
N ASP A 174 -12.39 3.21 22.33
CA ASP A 174 -12.91 4.57 22.52
C ASP A 174 -11.79 5.63 22.56
N GLU A 175 -10.63 5.27 23.11
CA GLU A 175 -9.44 6.11 23.06
C GLU A 175 -8.91 6.27 21.63
N HIS A 176 -9.08 5.27 20.76
CA HIS A 176 -8.71 5.39 19.35
C HIS A 176 -9.44 6.55 18.65
N ARG A 177 -10.77 6.65 18.83
CA ARG A 177 -11.58 7.72 18.21
C ARG A 177 -11.20 9.11 18.72
N THR A 178 -10.92 9.21 20.02
CA THR A 178 -10.53 10.47 20.66
C THR A 178 -9.09 10.85 20.32
N CYS A 179 -8.18 9.87 20.26
CA CYS A 179 -6.80 10.01 19.82
C CYS A 179 -6.73 10.50 18.37
N HIS A 180 -7.51 9.89 17.46
CA HIS A 180 -7.61 10.32 16.07
C HIS A 180 -8.12 11.77 15.95
N ARG A 181 -9.22 12.11 16.64
CA ARG A 181 -9.75 13.48 16.65
C ARG A 181 -8.74 14.48 17.20
N ARG A 182 -8.04 14.11 18.27
CA ARG A 182 -7.00 14.95 18.89
C ARG A 182 -5.81 15.13 17.93
N ALA A 183 -5.33 14.06 17.30
CA ALA A 183 -4.24 14.14 16.34
C ALA A 183 -4.61 15.03 15.14
N ASN A 184 -5.82 14.90 14.58
CA ASN A 184 -6.30 15.77 13.51
C ASN A 184 -6.39 17.24 13.95
N LEU A 185 -6.89 17.49 15.17
CA LEU A 185 -6.94 18.85 15.71
C LEU A 185 -5.53 19.45 15.86
N LEU A 186 -4.58 18.66 16.37
CA LEU A 186 -3.19 19.11 16.53
C LEU A 186 -2.52 19.37 15.17
N LEU A 187 -2.79 18.53 14.16
CA LEU A 187 -2.33 18.76 12.79
C LEU A 187 -2.90 20.08 12.23
N ALA A 188 -4.21 20.25 12.31
CA ALA A 188 -4.90 21.45 11.82
C ALA A 188 -4.50 22.73 12.56
N GLN A 189 -4.08 22.61 13.82
CA GLN A 189 -3.57 23.73 14.63
C GLN A 189 -2.05 23.92 14.50
N GLU A 190 -1.39 23.17 13.62
CA GLU A 190 0.06 23.26 13.41
C GLU A 190 0.90 22.94 14.66
N ARG A 191 0.38 22.08 15.54
CA ARG A 191 0.99 21.75 16.83
C ARG A 191 1.88 20.50 16.76
N ALA A 192 2.93 20.58 15.97
CA ALA A 192 3.86 19.47 15.72
C ALA A 192 4.48 18.89 17.00
N ASP A 193 4.86 19.72 17.98
CA ASP A 193 5.46 19.23 19.24
C ASP A 193 4.48 18.39 20.06
N ALA A 194 3.18 18.73 20.02
CA ALA A 194 2.15 17.96 20.70
C ALA A 194 1.86 16.64 19.98
N LEU A 195 1.90 16.63 18.63
CA LEU A 195 1.86 15.39 17.85
C LEU A 195 3.07 14.49 18.15
N ARG A 196 4.27 15.07 18.24
CA ARG A 196 5.50 14.36 18.57
C ARG A 196 5.48 13.76 19.96
N ALA A 197 5.00 14.50 20.97
CA ALA A 197 4.84 13.98 22.32
C ALA A 197 3.88 12.77 22.33
N MET A 198 2.71 12.89 21.70
CA MET A 198 1.76 11.78 21.62
C MET A 198 2.34 10.57 20.86
N ALA A 199 3.07 10.80 19.77
CA ALA A 199 3.72 9.71 19.03
C ALA A 199 4.78 9.01 19.90
N ASN A 200 5.58 9.75 20.67
CA ASN A 200 6.57 9.20 21.60
C ASN A 200 5.91 8.40 22.74
N ASP A 201 4.69 8.75 23.14
CA ASP A 201 3.87 8.00 24.09
C ASP A 201 3.25 6.73 23.46
N GLY A 202 3.55 6.44 22.19
CA GLY A 202 3.08 5.25 21.46
C GLY A 202 1.77 5.44 20.70
N HIS A 203 1.20 6.64 20.66
CA HIS A 203 -0.08 6.82 19.95
C HIS A 203 0.08 6.75 18.43
N ARG A 204 -0.37 5.64 17.83
CA ARG A 204 -0.36 5.39 16.38
C ARG A 204 -0.95 6.55 15.56
N CYS A 205 -2.14 7.06 15.93
CA CYS A 205 -2.79 8.13 15.17
C CYS A 205 -1.96 9.42 15.14
N ALA A 206 -1.27 9.74 16.25
CA ALA A 206 -0.41 10.93 16.31
C ALA A 206 0.85 10.76 15.47
N PHE A 207 1.46 9.57 15.48
CA PHE A 207 2.60 9.27 14.63
C PHE A 207 2.29 9.46 13.14
N VAL A 208 1.15 8.94 12.66
CA VAL A 208 0.73 9.11 11.26
C VAL A 208 0.57 10.59 10.89
N ARG A 209 -0.08 11.39 11.74
CA ARG A 209 -0.23 12.85 11.50
C ARG A 209 1.08 13.60 11.60
N LEU A 210 2.01 13.16 12.45
CA LEU A 210 3.34 13.73 12.52
C LEU A 210 4.14 13.47 11.24
N MET A 211 4.04 12.25 10.67
CA MET A 211 4.64 11.94 9.37
C MET A 211 4.07 12.80 8.26
N GLN A 212 2.74 12.92 8.20
CA GLN A 212 2.05 13.81 7.25
C GLN A 212 2.53 15.27 7.39
N TRP A 213 2.59 15.77 8.62
CA TRP A 213 3.10 17.11 8.91
C TRP A 213 4.50 17.35 8.34
N TYR A 214 5.41 16.38 8.52
CA TYR A 214 6.76 16.52 7.99
C TYR A 214 6.83 16.48 6.47
N VAL A 215 6.04 15.59 5.85
CA VAL A 215 5.95 15.45 4.39
C VAL A 215 5.41 16.74 3.75
N ASP A 216 4.29 17.25 4.27
CA ASP A 216 3.64 18.46 3.76
C ASP A 216 4.50 19.70 3.98
N GLY A 217 5.21 19.74 5.11
CA GLY A 217 6.08 20.85 5.51
C GLY A 217 7.50 20.81 4.93
N ASP A 218 7.85 19.84 4.07
CA ASP A 218 9.22 19.69 3.54
C ASP A 218 10.30 19.51 4.63
N ARG A 219 9.94 18.85 5.75
CA ARG A 219 10.75 18.68 6.98
C ARG A 219 11.54 17.38 6.95
N VAL A 220 12.51 17.34 6.07
CA VAL A 220 13.27 16.13 5.70
C VAL A 220 14.22 15.68 6.81
N ASP A 221 14.85 16.63 7.50
CA ASP A 221 15.81 16.36 8.56
C ASP A 221 15.14 15.64 9.75
N GLU A 222 13.88 15.99 10.04
CA GLU A 222 13.07 15.35 11.06
C GLU A 222 12.71 13.91 10.70
N LEU A 223 12.35 13.65 9.44
CA LEU A 223 12.12 12.30 8.94
C LEU A 223 13.41 11.45 9.01
N HIS A 224 14.55 12.03 8.64
CA HIS A 224 15.86 11.39 8.80
C HIS A 224 16.18 11.04 10.25
N ALA A 225 15.91 11.95 11.19
CA ALA A 225 16.21 11.71 12.60
C ALA A 225 15.41 10.52 13.16
N ILE A 226 14.14 10.39 12.78
CA ILE A 226 13.26 9.31 13.25
C ILE A 226 13.63 7.99 12.57
N ALA A 227 13.90 8.01 11.26
CA ALA A 227 14.42 6.85 10.54
C ALA A 227 15.76 6.36 11.12
N ALA A 228 16.68 7.28 11.45
CA ALA A 228 17.96 6.98 12.10
C ALA A 228 17.81 6.35 13.50
N ALA A 229 16.68 6.57 14.16
CA ALA A 229 16.36 5.94 15.43
C ALA A 229 15.79 4.51 15.26
N GLY A 230 15.78 3.96 14.04
CA GLY A 230 15.33 2.59 13.75
C GLY A 230 13.82 2.47 13.56
N ASP A 231 13.12 3.55 13.20
CA ASP A 231 11.69 3.51 12.91
C ASP A 231 11.46 3.16 11.43
N ASP A 232 10.99 1.93 11.18
CA ASP A 232 10.79 1.42 9.82
C ASP A 232 9.73 2.23 9.05
N ARG A 233 8.69 2.74 9.73
CA ARG A 233 7.63 3.50 9.07
C ARG A 233 8.11 4.89 8.68
N ALA A 234 8.87 5.57 9.54
CA ALA A 234 9.51 6.83 9.19
C ALA A 234 10.55 6.62 8.07
N THR A 235 11.25 5.49 8.08
CA THR A 235 12.22 5.10 7.05
C THR A 235 11.57 4.94 5.69
N VAL A 236 10.45 4.21 5.59
CA VAL A 236 9.66 4.09 4.34
C VAL A 236 9.09 5.45 3.92
N THR A 237 8.57 6.23 4.86
CA THR A 237 7.97 7.55 4.58
C THR A 237 9.00 8.54 4.02
N LEU A 238 10.17 8.64 4.65
CA LEU A 238 11.30 9.46 4.21
C LEU A 238 11.69 9.10 2.78
N TYR A 239 11.80 7.80 2.53
CA TYR A 239 12.20 7.26 1.24
C TYR A 239 11.18 7.62 0.14
N GLN A 240 9.88 7.38 0.35
CA GLN A 240 8.82 7.78 -0.58
C GLN A 240 8.86 9.28 -0.85
N TYR A 241 8.95 10.08 0.21
CA TYR A 241 9.03 11.53 0.12
C TYR A 241 10.21 12.01 -0.75
N LEU A 242 11.41 11.47 -0.54
CA LEU A 242 12.63 11.85 -1.28
C LEU A 242 12.54 11.46 -2.78
N GLN A 243 11.91 10.33 -3.08
CA GLN A 243 11.64 9.89 -4.44
C GLN A 243 10.71 10.86 -5.19
N HIS A 244 9.59 11.25 -4.58
CA HIS A 244 8.59 12.12 -5.23
C HIS A 244 9.08 13.53 -5.50
N ARG A 245 9.97 14.06 -4.65
CA ARG A 245 10.55 15.39 -4.84
C ARG A 245 11.79 15.40 -5.74
N HIS A 246 12.09 14.28 -6.40
CA HIS A 246 13.25 14.11 -7.29
C HIS A 246 14.59 14.47 -6.61
N ARG A 247 14.71 14.25 -5.30
CA ARG A 247 15.92 14.53 -4.52
C ARG A 247 16.89 13.34 -4.56
N ALA A 248 17.34 12.98 -5.76
CA ALA A 248 18.11 11.75 -6.01
C ALA A 248 19.39 11.63 -5.16
N ALA A 249 20.11 12.74 -4.91
CA ALA A 249 21.33 12.73 -4.09
C ALA A 249 21.05 12.43 -2.60
N ASP A 250 19.94 12.96 -2.08
CA ASP A 250 19.52 12.72 -0.69
C ASP A 250 18.95 11.30 -0.54
N LEU A 251 18.31 10.79 -1.61
CA LEU A 251 17.75 9.46 -1.68
C LEU A 251 18.83 8.38 -1.60
N GLU A 252 19.92 8.48 -2.38
CA GLU A 252 21.03 7.53 -2.28
C GLU A 252 21.71 7.57 -0.89
N THR A 253 21.87 8.77 -0.33
CA THR A 253 22.44 8.96 1.02
C THR A 253 21.54 8.35 2.11
N ALA A 254 20.21 8.52 1.98
CA ALA A 254 19.23 7.91 2.88
C ALA A 254 19.25 6.38 2.75
N LEU A 255 19.21 5.87 1.52
CA LEU A 255 19.15 4.45 1.25
C LEU A 255 20.39 3.73 1.78
N GLY A 256 21.60 4.26 1.55
CA GLY A 256 22.82 3.66 2.09
C GLY A 256 22.85 3.50 3.61
N ARG A 257 22.09 4.29 4.37
CA ARG A 257 22.01 4.20 5.84
C ARG A 257 21.04 3.13 6.34
N TYR A 258 20.00 2.82 5.57
CA TYR A 258 18.88 1.98 6.02
C TYR A 258 18.73 0.68 5.23
N THR A 259 19.48 0.52 4.13
CA THR A 259 19.46 -0.70 3.31
C THR A 259 19.85 -1.95 4.09
N GLU A 260 20.64 -1.85 5.16
CA GLU A 260 20.98 -3.04 5.95
C GLU A 260 19.83 -3.54 6.83
N SER A 261 18.97 -2.64 7.32
CA SER A 261 17.87 -2.97 8.23
C SER A 261 16.55 -3.22 7.52
N VAL A 262 16.35 -2.70 6.31
CA VAL A 262 15.06 -2.79 5.59
C VAL A 262 15.23 -3.47 4.22
N PRO A 263 14.93 -4.79 4.10
CA PRO A 263 15.07 -5.55 2.86
C PRO A 263 14.43 -4.90 1.61
N ARG A 264 13.25 -4.31 1.75
CA ARG A 264 12.54 -3.68 0.62
C ARG A 264 13.27 -2.44 0.08
N LEU A 265 14.00 -1.71 0.93
CA LEU A 265 14.83 -0.59 0.49
C LEU A 265 16.05 -1.02 -0.34
N ARG A 266 16.62 -2.20 -0.07
CA ARG A 266 17.68 -2.78 -0.93
C ARG A 266 17.18 -3.08 -2.33
N ILE A 267 16.00 -3.70 -2.42
CA ILE A 267 15.39 -4.01 -3.72
C ILE A 267 15.14 -2.73 -4.50
N TRP A 268 14.62 -1.71 -3.83
CA TRP A 268 14.36 -0.45 -4.48
C TRP A 268 15.64 0.27 -4.92
N LEU A 269 16.64 0.40 -4.05
CA LEU A 269 17.91 1.05 -4.38
C LEU A 269 18.57 0.34 -5.58
N ALA A 270 18.58 -0.99 -5.58
CA ALA A 270 19.07 -1.78 -6.70
C ALA A 270 18.31 -1.48 -8.00
N ALA A 271 16.98 -1.39 -7.95
CA ALA A 271 16.17 -1.04 -9.11
C ALA A 271 16.46 0.38 -9.62
N HIS A 272 16.74 1.32 -8.71
CA HIS A 272 17.05 2.71 -9.04
C HIS A 272 18.42 2.85 -9.70
N ILE A 273 19.49 2.39 -9.05
CA ILE A 273 20.86 2.55 -9.55
C ILE A 273 21.17 1.62 -10.71
N GLY A 274 20.51 0.46 -10.78
CA GLY A 274 20.67 -0.52 -11.84
C GLY A 274 20.07 -0.10 -13.19
N GLY A 275 19.44 1.09 -13.26
CA GLY A 275 19.14 1.77 -14.53
C GLY A 275 20.38 2.30 -15.24
N ASP A 276 21.49 2.51 -14.53
CA ASP A 276 22.81 2.82 -15.09
C ASP A 276 23.60 1.52 -15.33
N PRO A 277 23.94 1.16 -16.58
CA PRO A 277 24.74 -0.03 -16.88
C PRO A 277 26.11 -0.05 -16.18
N GLY A 278 26.68 1.12 -15.87
CA GLY A 278 27.95 1.26 -15.16
C GLY A 278 27.87 0.89 -13.67
N ARG A 279 26.67 0.83 -13.10
CA ARG A 279 26.39 0.49 -11.69
C ARG A 279 25.67 -0.85 -11.52
N ALA A 280 25.61 -1.66 -12.58
CA ALA A 280 24.90 -2.94 -12.54
C ALA A 280 25.46 -3.92 -11.49
N ASP A 281 26.78 -3.94 -11.27
CA ASP A 281 27.39 -4.81 -10.25
C ASP A 281 27.01 -4.37 -8.83
N GLU A 282 27.07 -3.08 -8.55
CA GLU A 282 26.65 -2.47 -7.28
C GLU A 282 25.17 -2.78 -6.99
N ALA A 283 24.32 -2.64 -8.01
CA ALA A 283 22.90 -2.95 -7.91
C ALA A 283 22.64 -4.43 -7.60
N LEU A 284 23.39 -5.34 -8.22
CA LEU A 284 23.26 -6.78 -7.98
C LEU A 284 23.80 -7.20 -6.61
N GLU A 285 24.83 -6.54 -6.11
CA GLU A 285 25.39 -6.79 -4.78
C GLU A 285 24.38 -6.44 -3.67
N LEU A 286 23.64 -5.34 -3.82
CA LEU A 286 22.54 -4.97 -2.92
C LEU A 286 21.45 -6.03 -2.82
N LEU A 287 21.19 -6.74 -3.93
CA LEU A 287 20.17 -7.78 -4.00
C LEU A 287 20.66 -9.13 -3.48
N SER A 288 21.97 -9.37 -3.48
CA SER A 288 22.56 -10.68 -3.16
C SER A 288 22.07 -11.26 -1.82
N PRO A 289 22.01 -10.50 -0.71
CA PRO A 289 21.52 -11.02 0.57
C PRO A 289 20.03 -11.38 0.54
N LEU A 290 19.27 -10.85 -0.43
CA LEU A 290 17.83 -11.04 -0.53
C LEU A 290 17.44 -12.17 -1.47
N LEU A 291 18.35 -12.69 -2.29
CA LEU A 291 18.05 -13.72 -3.29
C LEU A 291 17.50 -15.02 -2.69
N ASP A 292 17.76 -15.27 -1.41
CA ASP A 292 17.28 -16.42 -0.64
C ASP A 292 16.45 -16.01 0.58
N HIS A 293 16.04 -14.74 0.67
CA HIS A 293 15.18 -14.24 1.75
C HIS A 293 13.75 -14.77 1.59
N ASP A 294 13.16 -15.25 2.69
CA ASP A 294 11.83 -15.92 2.72
C ASP A 294 10.75 -15.15 1.94
N TRP A 295 10.69 -13.84 2.15
CA TRP A 295 9.68 -12.96 1.51
C TRP A 295 10.18 -12.24 0.25
N TYR A 296 11.44 -11.77 0.24
CA TYR A 296 11.93 -10.83 -0.77
C TYR A 296 12.73 -11.48 -1.92
N ALA A 297 13.00 -12.79 -1.85
CA ALA A 297 13.78 -13.52 -2.86
C ALA A 297 13.25 -13.37 -4.27
N GLN A 298 11.95 -13.43 -4.46
CA GLN A 298 11.38 -13.34 -5.78
C GLN A 298 11.50 -11.93 -6.38
N GLU A 299 11.13 -10.91 -5.61
CA GLU A 299 11.23 -9.52 -6.05
C GLU A 299 12.69 -9.16 -6.36
N ALA A 300 13.61 -9.53 -5.47
CA ALA A 300 15.04 -9.36 -5.67
C ALA A 300 15.54 -10.04 -6.96
N ARG A 301 15.11 -11.27 -7.25
CA ARG A 301 15.45 -11.96 -8.51
C ARG A 301 14.89 -11.26 -9.75
N GLN A 302 13.67 -10.74 -9.68
CA GLN A 302 13.07 -10.00 -10.81
C GLN A 302 13.80 -8.69 -11.09
N VAL A 303 14.17 -7.96 -10.04
CA VAL A 303 14.97 -6.74 -10.17
C VAL A 303 16.36 -7.05 -10.71
N ALA A 304 17.04 -8.06 -10.16
CA ALA A 304 18.34 -8.54 -10.64
C ALA A 304 18.29 -8.91 -12.13
N TYR A 305 17.24 -9.60 -12.56
CA TYR A 305 17.04 -9.95 -13.97
C TYR A 305 16.92 -8.71 -14.86
N ARG A 306 16.11 -7.72 -14.47
CA ARG A 306 15.96 -6.46 -15.24
C ARG A 306 17.30 -5.72 -15.37
N ILE A 307 18.08 -5.67 -14.30
CA ILE A 307 19.42 -5.06 -14.29
C ILE A 307 20.35 -5.80 -15.25
N GLN A 308 20.38 -7.14 -15.17
CA GLN A 308 21.20 -7.97 -16.06
C GLN A 308 20.83 -7.82 -17.53
N VAL A 309 19.54 -7.69 -17.84
CA VAL A 309 19.06 -7.39 -19.20
C VAL A 309 19.47 -5.99 -19.65
N GLY A 310 19.29 -4.97 -18.79
CA GLY A 310 19.68 -3.59 -19.07
C GLY A 310 21.19 -3.43 -19.31
N ALA A 311 22.00 -4.19 -18.58
CA ALA A 311 23.45 -4.26 -18.72
C ALA A 311 23.93 -5.16 -19.89
N GLY A 312 23.01 -5.78 -20.65
CA GLY A 312 23.35 -6.65 -21.77
C GLY A 312 24.00 -7.99 -21.39
N ARG A 313 23.91 -8.39 -20.12
CA ARG A 313 24.52 -9.64 -19.60
C ARG A 313 23.67 -10.88 -19.86
N VAL A 314 22.35 -10.69 -19.98
CA VAL A 314 21.39 -11.77 -20.24
C VAL A 314 20.42 -11.30 -21.33
N PRO A 315 20.04 -12.17 -22.29
CA PRO A 315 19.08 -11.79 -23.30
C PRO A 315 17.70 -11.48 -22.68
N PRO A 316 16.96 -10.48 -23.21
CA PRO A 316 15.59 -10.21 -22.80
C PRO A 316 14.72 -11.45 -23.09
N PRO A 317 13.62 -11.65 -22.35
CA PRO A 317 12.82 -12.86 -22.50
C PRO A 317 12.20 -12.90 -23.90
N ALA A 318 12.21 -14.08 -24.52
CA ALA A 318 11.66 -14.28 -25.85
C ALA A 318 10.14 -14.03 -25.85
N GLY A 319 9.73 -12.85 -26.31
CA GLY A 319 8.34 -12.53 -26.65
C GLY A 319 7.63 -11.61 -25.67
N ARG A 320 7.63 -10.32 -25.99
CA ARG A 320 6.42 -9.52 -26.31
C ARG A 320 6.88 -8.38 -27.20
N LYS A 321 6.31 -8.28 -28.41
CA LYS A 321 6.50 -7.12 -29.29
C LYS A 321 6.04 -5.87 -28.53
N ARG A 322 6.81 -4.79 -28.76
CA ARG A 322 6.63 -3.44 -28.21
C ARG A 322 5.19 -2.96 -28.25
#